data_AF-A0A8H8CP81-F1
#
_entry.id   AF-A0A8H8CP81-F1
#
_cell.length_a   1.000
_cell.length_b   1.000
_cell.length_c   1.000
_cell.angle_alpha   90.00
_cell.angle_beta   90.00
_cell.angle_gamma   90.00
#
_symmetry.space_group_name_H-M   'P 1'
#
loop_
_entity.id
_entity.type
_entity.pdbx_description
1 polymer ?
#
loop_
_entity_poly.entity_id
_entity_poly.type
_entity_poly.pdbx_seq_one_letter_code
_entity_poly.pdbx_strand_id
1 'polypeptide(L)'
;MRFLDHILIVSHLSSDTIHINQMPSVQRTYLYIPDDSSPNQPIEQKTISAPSVEQFTQRVHQLLKCELAEDETILSPEYLAIFEGHGNGLPTGTEFTIYVATMDENGNATRPLNSRAARLLRRPKSHGPMLIFKAVYKKQRVDAVLRHYEDSVGLERELEGTDFQEKRQDFIQKREAYMARMIEDQRKQGVVVLTL
;
A
#
# COMPACT_ATOMS: atom_id res chain seq x y z
N MET A 1 19.44 4.99 6.53
CA MET A 1 19.39 3.62 5.97
C MET A 1 17.93 3.37 5.59
N ARG A 2 17.55 3.66 4.34
CA ARG A 2 16.17 3.51 3.83
C ARG A 2 16.08 2.16 3.13
N PHE A 3 15.85 1.09 3.88
CA PHE A 3 15.77 -0.25 3.32
C PHE A 3 14.34 -0.76 3.52
N LEU A 4 13.61 -0.82 2.40
CA LEU A 4 12.26 -1.40 2.18
C LEU A 4 11.04 -0.45 2.08
N ASP A 5 11.19 0.88 2.20
CA ASP A 5 10.02 1.77 2.11
C ASP A 5 9.56 2.12 0.70
N HIS A 6 10.29 1.75 -0.35
CA HIS A 6 9.89 2.08 -1.72
C HIS A 6 10.05 0.88 -2.66
N ILE A 7 9.09 -0.05 -2.64
CA ILE A 7 8.67 -0.63 -3.93
C ILE A 7 7.70 0.37 -4.52
N LEU A 8 8.30 1.35 -5.20
CA LEU A 8 7.60 2.13 -6.20
C LEU A 8 7.10 1.09 -7.22
N ILE A 9 5.78 0.89 -7.32
CA ILE A 9 5.19 0.13 -8.43
C ILE A 9 5.40 1.00 -9.67
N VAL A 10 6.63 1.01 -10.21
CA VAL A 10 6.91 1.49 -11.54
C VAL A 10 6.34 0.43 -12.46
N SER A 11 5.15 0.69 -13.00
CA SER A 11 4.75 0.06 -14.25
C SER A 11 5.73 0.53 -15.32
N HIS A 12 6.85 -0.19 -15.50
CA HIS A 12 7.74 0.00 -16.63
C HIS A 12 6.94 -0.34 -17.91
N LEU A 13 6.42 0.69 -18.57
CA LEU A 13 6.09 0.60 -19.98
C LEU A 13 7.41 0.70 -20.74
N SER A 14 7.88 -0.43 -21.27
CA SER A 14 9.07 -0.51 -22.10
C SER A 14 8.94 0.41 -23.31
N SER A 15 9.94 1.26 -23.49
CA SER A 15 10.11 2.12 -24.64
C SER A 15 10.54 1.29 -25.85
N ASP A 16 9.57 0.70 -26.53
CA ASP A 16 9.67 0.33 -27.93
C ASP A 16 8.68 1.20 -28.72
N THR A 17 9.08 1.62 -29.91
CA THR A 17 8.38 2.54 -30.80
C THR A 17 6.92 2.11 -31.01
N ILE A 18 5.98 2.75 -30.31
CA ILE A 18 4.56 2.42 -30.35
C ILE A 18 3.79 3.61 -30.92
N HIS A 19 3.05 3.34 -31.99
CA HIS A 19 1.97 4.18 -32.50
C HIS A 19 1.22 4.86 -31.35
N ILE A 20 0.86 6.14 -31.51
CA ILE A 20 0.05 6.91 -30.55
C ILE A 20 -1.35 6.28 -30.46
N ASN A 21 -1.43 5.13 -29.82
CA ASN A 21 -2.63 4.56 -29.27
C ASN A 21 -2.81 5.28 -27.94
N GLN A 22 -3.93 6.00 -27.83
CA GLN A 22 -4.37 6.70 -26.64
C GLN A 22 -4.00 5.89 -25.39
N MET A 23 -3.15 6.46 -24.53
CA MET A 23 -2.85 5.83 -23.24
C MET A 23 -4.18 5.62 -22.52
N PRO A 24 -4.48 4.40 -22.05
CA PRO A 24 -5.76 4.14 -21.39
C PRO A 24 -5.87 5.02 -20.15
N SER A 25 -7.04 5.61 -19.93
CA SER A 25 -7.36 6.31 -18.70
C SER A 25 -7.04 5.43 -17.49
N VAL A 26 -6.36 5.99 -16.50
CA VAL A 26 -6.11 5.34 -15.21
C VAL A 26 -7.36 5.51 -14.35
N GLN A 27 -7.97 4.42 -13.96
CA GLN A 27 -9.12 4.42 -13.05
C GLN A 27 -8.85 3.44 -11.90
N ARG A 28 -9.06 3.90 -10.67
CA ARG A 28 -8.96 3.07 -9.46
C ARG A 28 -10.03 3.43 -8.45
N THR A 29 -10.56 2.42 -7.76
CA THR A 29 -11.52 2.59 -6.66
C THR A 29 -10.85 2.38 -5.31
N TYR A 30 -11.05 3.35 -4.42
CA TYR A 30 -10.50 3.37 -3.06
C TYR A 30 -11.61 3.44 -2.03
N LEU A 31 -11.32 2.97 -0.82
CA LEU A 31 -12.03 3.40 0.38
C LEU A 31 -11.36 4.69 0.90
N TYR A 32 -12.08 5.80 0.87
CA TYR A 32 -11.64 7.05 1.44
C TYR A 32 -12.02 7.13 2.92
N ILE A 33 -11.01 7.29 3.77
CA ILE A 33 -11.17 7.50 5.21
C ILE A 33 -10.81 8.96 5.51
N PRO A 34 -11.79 9.84 5.77
CA PRO A 34 -11.50 11.21 6.17
C PRO A 34 -10.84 11.23 7.56
N ASP A 35 -10.07 12.28 7.84
CA ASP A 35 -9.46 12.48 9.17
C ASP A 35 -10.45 13.03 10.19
N ASP A 36 -10.01 13.15 11.44
CA ASP A 36 -10.90 13.58 12.53
C ASP A 36 -11.23 15.09 12.48
N SER A 37 -10.61 15.86 11.56
CA SER A 37 -11.01 17.25 11.30
C SER A 37 -12.37 17.35 10.59
N SER A 38 -12.81 16.25 9.97
CA SER A 38 -14.08 16.15 9.24
C SER A 38 -14.96 15.03 9.84
N PRO A 39 -15.44 15.19 11.09
CA PRO A 39 -16.08 14.11 11.85
C PRO A 39 -17.42 13.66 11.25
N ASN A 40 -18.12 14.56 10.54
CA ASN A 40 -19.40 14.28 9.92
C ASN A 40 -19.27 13.69 8.50
N GLN A 41 -18.07 13.68 7.92
CA GLN A 41 -17.86 13.09 6.60
C GLN A 41 -17.80 11.56 6.74
N PRO A 42 -18.62 10.77 6.03
CA PRO A 42 -18.59 9.31 6.15
C PRO A 42 -17.34 8.73 5.49
N ILE A 43 -17.00 7.49 5.88
CA ILE A 43 -16.11 6.64 5.08
C ILE A 43 -16.89 6.25 3.83
N GLU A 44 -16.29 6.40 2.65
CA GLU A 44 -16.98 6.18 1.39
C GLU A 44 -16.04 5.63 0.32
N GLN A 45 -16.61 5.01 -0.70
CA GLN A 45 -15.84 4.60 -1.86
C GLN A 45 -15.67 5.75 -2.83
N LYS A 46 -14.43 5.97 -3.28
CA LYS A 46 -14.09 6.97 -4.28
C LYS A 46 -13.40 6.30 -5.45
N THR A 47 -14.01 6.41 -6.63
CA THR A 47 -13.36 6.07 -7.88
C THR A 47 -12.65 7.29 -8.43
N ILE A 48 -11.33 7.22 -8.54
CA ILE A 48 -10.49 8.24 -9.14
C ILE A 48 -10.22 7.79 -10.57
N SER A 49 -10.56 8.62 -11.55
CA SER A 49 -10.24 8.39 -12.96
C SER A 49 -9.44 9.57 -13.49
N ALA A 50 -8.44 9.35 -14.33
CA ALA A 50 -7.67 10.41 -14.99
C ALA A 50 -7.08 9.90 -16.33
N PRO A 51 -6.85 10.77 -17.32
CA PRO A 51 -6.30 10.37 -18.62
C PRO A 51 -4.80 10.04 -18.58
N SER A 52 -4.09 10.36 -17.50
CA SER A 52 -2.68 10.03 -17.33
C SER A 52 -2.35 9.71 -15.86
N VAL A 53 -1.22 9.03 -15.64
CA VAL A 53 -0.71 8.76 -14.28
C VAL A 53 -0.41 10.05 -13.53
N GLU A 54 0.16 11.07 -14.19
CA GLU A 54 0.44 12.37 -13.55
C GLU A 54 -0.84 13.04 -13.03
N GLN A 55 -1.89 13.11 -13.87
CA GLN A 55 -3.17 13.68 -13.46
C GLN A 55 -3.87 12.82 -12.40
N PHE A 56 -3.68 11.51 -12.44
CA PHE A 56 -4.17 10.60 -11.40
C PHE A 56 -3.51 10.91 -10.06
N THR A 57 -2.17 11.02 -10.04
CA THR A 57 -1.39 11.38 -8.84
C THR A 57 -1.82 12.75 -8.29
N GLN A 58 -2.01 13.75 -9.14
CA GLN A 58 -2.52 15.05 -8.73
C GLN A 58 -3.90 14.96 -8.05
N ARG A 59 -4.82 14.12 -8.56
CA ARG A 59 -6.13 13.91 -7.93
C ARG A 59 -6.02 13.20 -6.58
N VAL A 60 -5.12 12.22 -6.45
CA VAL A 60 -4.81 11.56 -5.17
C VAL A 60 -4.30 12.58 -4.16
N HIS A 61 -3.34 13.42 -4.54
CA HIS A 61 -2.78 14.48 -3.70
C HIS A 61 -3.85 15.49 -3.25
N GLN A 62 -4.74 15.90 -4.15
CA GLN A 62 -5.87 16.78 -3.82
C GLN A 62 -6.83 16.15 -2.80
N LEU A 63 -7.15 14.86 -2.94
CA LEU A 63 -8.02 14.15 -1.99
C LEU A 63 -7.37 13.98 -0.61
N LEU A 64 -6.06 13.71 -0.60
CA LEU A 64 -5.28 13.57 0.63
C LEU A 64 -4.85 14.93 1.22
N LYS A 65 -5.08 16.03 0.50
CA LYS A 65 -4.66 17.39 0.86
C LYS A 65 -3.15 17.47 1.13
N CYS A 66 -2.32 16.74 0.40
CA CYS A 66 -0.86 16.69 0.57
C CYS A 66 -0.14 17.00 -0.74
N GLU A 67 1.16 17.35 -0.65
CA GLU A 67 2.01 17.56 -1.83
C GLU A 67 2.59 16.24 -2.35
N LEU A 68 2.86 15.32 -1.43
CA LEU A 68 3.45 14.01 -1.69
C LEU A 68 2.66 12.95 -0.94
N ALA A 69 2.40 11.84 -1.61
CA ALA A 69 1.72 10.69 -1.06
C ALA A 69 2.61 9.45 -1.08
N GLU A 70 2.55 8.68 -0.01
CA GLU A 70 3.23 7.40 0.15
C GLU A 70 2.23 6.26 0.26
N ASP A 71 2.60 5.14 -0.35
CA ASP A 71 1.86 3.89 -0.30
C ASP A 71 2.49 2.96 0.73
N GLU A 72 1.70 2.54 1.72
CA GLU A 72 2.09 1.50 2.66
C GLU A 72 1.29 0.23 2.45
N THR A 73 1.98 -0.91 2.37
CA THR A 73 1.31 -2.21 2.31
C THR A 73 0.73 -2.58 3.67
N ILE A 74 -0.60 -2.71 3.73
CA ILE A 74 -1.36 -3.10 4.92
C ILE A 74 -1.32 -4.62 5.10
N LEU A 75 -1.49 -5.36 4.01
CA LEU A 75 -1.47 -6.81 3.97
C LEU A 75 -1.11 -7.26 2.54
N SER A 76 -0.16 -8.18 2.44
CA SER A 76 0.23 -8.77 1.17
C SER A 76 0.70 -10.22 1.40
N PRO A 77 -0.02 -11.23 0.89
CA PRO A 77 0.43 -12.62 0.94
C PRO A 77 1.79 -12.84 0.27
N GLU A 78 2.13 -12.03 -0.76
CA GLU A 78 3.44 -12.04 -1.40
C GLU A 78 4.56 -11.66 -0.44
N TYR A 79 4.38 -10.55 0.29
CA TYR A 79 5.38 -10.12 1.28
C TYR A 79 5.39 -11.01 2.52
N LEU A 80 4.24 -11.56 2.91
CA LEU A 80 4.19 -12.54 3.99
C LEU A 80 5.10 -13.74 3.68
N ALA A 81 5.01 -14.30 2.47
CA ALA A 81 5.88 -15.38 2.04
C ALA A 81 7.37 -15.00 2.11
N ILE A 82 7.73 -13.77 1.71
CA ILE A 82 9.10 -13.26 1.85
C ILE A 82 9.54 -13.20 3.32
N PHE A 83 8.68 -12.67 4.20
CA PHE A 83 8.98 -12.57 5.63
C PHE A 83 9.20 -13.94 6.27
N GLU A 84 8.50 -14.95 5.79
CA GLU A 84 8.61 -16.35 6.21
C GLU A 84 9.81 -17.11 5.59
N GLY A 85 10.61 -16.45 4.76
CA GLY A 85 11.87 -16.98 4.22
C GLY A 85 11.77 -17.49 2.78
N HIS A 86 10.63 -17.35 2.12
CA HIS A 86 10.53 -17.56 0.68
C HIS A 86 11.05 -16.33 -0.04
N GLY A 87 12.37 -16.24 -0.26
CA GLY A 87 13.02 -15.03 -0.79
C GLY A 87 12.45 -14.50 -2.11
N ASN A 88 11.80 -15.37 -2.88
CA ASN A 88 11.11 -15.01 -4.12
C ASN A 88 9.60 -14.80 -3.94
N GLY A 89 9.03 -14.74 -2.74
CA GLY A 89 7.59 -14.61 -2.50
C GLY A 89 6.78 -15.86 -2.88
N LEU A 90 5.54 -15.66 -3.34
CA LEU A 90 4.63 -16.75 -3.74
C LEU A 90 5.10 -17.45 -5.03
N PRO A 91 4.60 -18.65 -5.34
CA PRO A 91 4.84 -19.29 -6.62
C PRO A 91 4.29 -18.52 -7.83
N THR A 92 4.94 -18.65 -8.98
CA THR A 92 4.42 -18.14 -10.26
C THR A 92 3.07 -18.77 -10.57
N GLY A 93 2.13 -17.98 -11.08
CA GLY A 93 0.76 -18.38 -11.40
C GLY A 93 -0.22 -18.18 -10.25
N THR A 94 0.25 -17.91 -9.03
CA THR A 94 -0.60 -17.67 -7.86
C THR A 94 -1.32 -16.33 -7.98
N GLU A 95 -2.64 -16.37 -7.72
CA GLU A 95 -3.48 -15.18 -7.55
C GLU A 95 -3.57 -14.84 -6.07
N PHE A 96 -3.43 -13.56 -5.74
CA PHE A 96 -3.46 -13.07 -4.37
C PHE A 96 -3.96 -11.63 -4.31
N THR A 97 -4.43 -11.23 -3.13
CA THR A 97 -4.93 -9.87 -2.90
C THR A 97 -3.97 -9.10 -2.04
N ILE A 98 -3.67 -7.85 -2.44
CA ILE A 98 -2.94 -6.90 -1.58
C ILE A 98 -3.85 -5.76 -1.15
N TYR A 99 -3.52 -5.20 0.00
CA TYR A 99 -4.16 -4.03 0.58
C TYR A 99 -3.09 -2.97 0.79
N VAL A 100 -3.32 -1.78 0.24
CA VAL A 100 -2.39 -0.66 0.30
C VAL A 100 -3.12 0.55 0.87
N ALA A 101 -2.46 1.26 1.78
CA ALA A 101 -2.91 2.56 2.26
C ALA A 101 -2.06 3.64 1.61
N THR A 102 -2.68 4.54 0.86
CA THR A 102 -2.06 5.76 0.39
C THR A 102 -2.33 6.89 1.39
N MET A 103 -1.27 7.54 1.87
CA MET A 103 -1.31 8.63 2.85
C MET A 103 -0.26 9.70 2.54
N ASP A 104 -0.23 10.80 3.29
CA ASP A 104 0.83 11.82 3.18
C ASP A 104 2.21 11.22 3.55
N GLU A 105 3.28 11.60 2.83
CA GLU A 105 4.67 11.08 2.94
C GLU A 105 5.22 11.04 4.37
N ASN A 106 4.72 11.89 5.25
CA ASN A 106 5.25 11.96 6.60
C ASN A 106 4.49 11.09 7.61
N GLY A 107 3.40 10.41 7.22
CA GLY A 107 2.46 9.81 8.18
C GLY A 107 2.07 10.80 9.29
N ASN A 108 2.03 12.09 8.92
CA ASN A 108 2.62 13.16 9.72
C ASN A 108 1.90 13.36 11.05
N ALA A 109 2.63 13.27 12.17
CA ALA A 109 2.11 13.66 13.48
C ALA A 109 1.65 15.12 13.54
N THR A 110 2.02 15.95 12.54
CA THR A 110 1.56 17.34 12.39
C THR A 110 0.11 17.46 11.93
N ARG A 111 -0.47 16.39 11.36
CA ARG A 111 -1.88 16.34 10.98
C ARG A 111 -2.73 15.79 12.13
N PRO A 112 -4.03 16.13 12.16
CA PRO A 112 -4.96 15.51 13.10
C PRO A 112 -4.88 13.99 13.02
N LEU A 113 -5.04 13.35 14.18
CA LEU A 113 -5.22 11.90 14.25
C LEU A 113 -6.39 11.50 13.35
N ASN A 114 -6.27 10.30 12.78
CA ASN A 114 -7.35 9.64 12.08
C ASN A 114 -7.75 8.43 12.92
N SER A 115 -8.52 8.67 13.97
CA SER A 115 -8.97 7.60 14.89
C SER A 115 -9.79 6.53 14.17
N ARG A 116 -10.48 6.91 13.09
CA ARG A 116 -11.23 5.99 12.23
C ARG A 116 -10.33 5.03 11.48
N ALA A 117 -9.29 5.53 10.82
CA ALA A 117 -8.26 4.69 10.21
C ALA A 117 -7.51 3.89 11.27
N ALA A 118 -7.21 4.49 12.43
CA ALA A 118 -6.53 3.80 13.52
C ALA A 118 -7.34 2.62 14.05
N ARG A 119 -8.67 2.75 14.14
CA ARG A 119 -9.58 1.67 14.50
C ARG A 119 -9.67 0.61 13.40
N LEU A 120 -9.98 1.03 12.18
CA LEU A 120 -10.21 0.15 11.04
C LEU A 120 -8.96 -0.67 10.68
N LEU A 121 -7.81 0.00 10.70
CA LEU A 121 -6.54 -0.60 10.39
C LEU A 121 -5.77 -1.00 11.64
N ARG A 122 -6.31 -0.95 12.86
CA ARG A 122 -5.54 -1.21 14.11
C ARG A 122 -4.13 -0.61 14.09
N ARG A 123 -4.04 0.67 13.72
CA ARG A 123 -2.79 1.43 13.61
C ARG A 123 -2.88 2.69 14.47
N PRO A 124 -2.32 2.70 15.69
CA PRO A 124 -2.52 3.80 16.64
C PRO A 124 -1.88 5.14 16.24
N LYS A 125 -1.14 5.19 15.13
CA LYS A 125 -0.47 6.38 14.58
C LYS A 125 -0.88 6.66 13.13
N SER A 126 -2.18 6.65 12.86
CA SER A 126 -2.73 7.11 11.58
C SER A 126 -3.09 8.58 11.68
N HIS A 127 -2.64 9.40 10.73
CA HIS A 127 -2.86 10.84 10.69
C HIS A 127 -3.32 11.29 9.30
N GLY A 128 -4.15 12.33 9.26
CA GLY A 128 -4.69 12.86 8.00
C GLY A 128 -5.62 11.89 7.26
N PRO A 129 -6.22 12.33 6.14
CA PRO A 129 -7.07 11.47 5.32
C PRO A 129 -6.24 10.33 4.71
N MET A 130 -6.89 9.20 4.45
CA MET A 130 -6.25 8.01 3.88
C MET A 130 -7.11 7.43 2.76
N LEU A 131 -6.45 6.83 1.77
CA LEU A 131 -7.10 6.06 0.71
C LEU A 131 -6.65 4.60 0.85
N ILE A 132 -7.60 3.68 0.95
CA ILE A 132 -7.30 2.24 0.99
C ILE A 132 -7.64 1.61 -0.34
N PHE A 133 -6.67 0.94 -0.92
CA PHE A 133 -6.77 0.21 -2.17
C PHE A 133 -6.70 -1.28 -1.90
N LYS A 134 -7.54 -2.05 -2.58
CA LYS A 134 -7.49 -3.50 -2.63
C LYS A 134 -7.43 -3.92 -4.08
N ALA A 135 -6.43 -4.72 -4.39
CA ALA A 135 -6.25 -5.23 -5.74
C ALA A 135 -5.89 -6.70 -5.73
N VAL A 136 -6.45 -7.41 -6.71
CA VAL A 136 -6.08 -8.78 -7.04
C VAL A 136 -4.94 -8.75 -8.04
N TYR A 137 -3.89 -9.50 -7.72
CA TYR A 137 -2.71 -9.67 -8.53
C TYR A 137 -2.50 -11.14 -8.87
N LYS A 138 -1.89 -11.38 -10.03
CA LYS A 138 -1.35 -12.70 -10.39
C LYS A 138 0.15 -12.58 -10.57
N LYS A 139 0.89 -13.45 -9.92
CA LYS A 139 2.33 -13.52 -10.11
C LYS A 139 2.66 -14.11 -11.47
N GLN A 140 3.21 -13.30 -12.38
CA GLN A 140 3.50 -13.79 -13.74
C GLN A 140 4.90 -14.36 -13.89
N ARG A 141 5.86 -13.84 -13.13
CA ARG A 141 7.27 -14.23 -13.16
C ARG A 141 7.86 -14.15 -11.76
N VAL A 142 9.01 -14.77 -11.57
CA VAL A 142 9.78 -14.75 -10.32
C VAL A 142 10.14 -13.31 -9.93
N ASP A 143 10.44 -12.46 -10.93
CA ASP A 143 10.96 -11.10 -10.73
C ASP A 143 9.86 -10.01 -10.67
N ALA A 144 8.76 -10.27 -9.96
CA ALA A 144 7.85 -9.24 -9.45
C ALA A 144 6.96 -8.46 -10.44
N VAL A 145 6.78 -8.90 -11.70
CA VAL A 145 5.74 -8.28 -12.57
C VAL A 145 4.36 -8.70 -12.07
N LEU A 146 3.76 -7.83 -11.27
CA LEU A 146 2.41 -7.97 -10.74
C LEU A 146 1.41 -7.39 -11.75
N ARG A 147 0.61 -8.24 -12.38
CA ARG A 147 -0.50 -7.76 -13.21
C ARG A 147 -1.72 -7.51 -12.33
N HIS A 148 -2.26 -6.30 -12.39
CA HIS A 148 -3.51 -5.91 -11.74
C HIS A 148 -4.71 -6.47 -12.53
N TYR A 149 -5.67 -7.08 -11.84
CA TYR A 149 -6.83 -7.71 -12.49
C TYR A 149 -8.16 -7.04 -12.15
N GLU A 150 -8.38 -6.62 -10.91
CA GLU A 150 -9.69 -6.13 -10.46
C GLU A 150 -9.59 -5.23 -9.23
N ASP A 151 -10.30 -4.10 -9.27
CA ASP A 151 -10.59 -3.26 -8.11
C ASP A 151 -11.77 -3.88 -7.35
N SER A 152 -11.62 -4.14 -6.05
CA SER A 152 -12.71 -4.67 -5.24
C SER A 152 -13.49 -3.59 -4.51
N VAL A 153 -14.82 -3.75 -4.53
CA VAL A 153 -15.82 -2.95 -3.84
C VAL A 153 -16.06 -3.52 -2.43
N GLY A 154 -16.45 -2.69 -1.46
CA GLY A 154 -16.95 -3.16 -0.16
C GLY A 154 -15.92 -3.30 0.97
N LEU A 155 -14.83 -2.53 0.92
CA LEU A 155 -13.67 -2.67 1.80
C LEU A 155 -13.94 -2.47 3.30
N GLU A 156 -14.82 -1.57 3.70
CA GLU A 156 -14.94 -1.20 5.12
C GLU A 156 -15.30 -2.40 6.01
N ARG A 157 -16.37 -3.14 5.69
CA ARG A 157 -16.79 -4.31 6.49
C ARG A 157 -15.75 -5.43 6.50
N GLU A 158 -15.04 -5.60 5.39
CA GLU A 158 -13.98 -6.59 5.27
C GLU A 158 -12.79 -6.22 6.17
N LEU A 159 -12.38 -4.96 6.15
CA LEU A 159 -11.33 -4.44 7.01
C LEU A 159 -11.74 -4.52 8.49
N GLU A 160 -13.01 -4.37 8.85
CA GLU A 160 -13.49 -4.58 10.23
C GLU A 160 -13.58 -6.06 10.63
N GLY A 161 -13.58 -6.97 9.66
CA GLY A 161 -13.77 -8.40 9.88
C GLY A 161 -12.63 -9.06 10.66
N THR A 162 -12.99 -10.00 11.55
CA THR A 162 -12.02 -10.74 12.37
C THR A 162 -10.95 -11.43 11.54
N ASP A 163 -11.33 -12.07 10.42
CA ASP A 163 -10.40 -12.76 9.52
C ASP A 163 -9.32 -11.81 8.97
N PHE A 164 -9.71 -10.61 8.52
CA PHE A 164 -8.75 -9.62 8.05
C PHE A 164 -7.84 -9.16 9.18
N GLN A 165 -8.40 -8.89 10.36
CA GLN A 165 -7.65 -8.41 11.52
C GLN A 165 -6.61 -9.43 12.02
N GLU A 166 -6.95 -10.72 12.00
CA GLU A 166 -6.01 -11.80 12.34
C GLU A 166 -4.88 -11.89 11.31
N LYS A 167 -5.20 -11.91 10.01
CA LYS A 167 -4.19 -11.92 8.93
C LYS A 167 -3.27 -10.71 8.98
N ARG A 168 -3.83 -9.54 9.24
CA ARG A 168 -3.06 -8.30 9.36
C ARG A 168 -2.14 -8.33 10.58
N GLN A 169 -2.60 -8.85 11.71
CA GLN A 169 -1.79 -8.94 12.92
C GLN A 169 -0.60 -9.89 12.73
N ASP A 170 -0.83 -11.05 12.10
CA ASP A 170 0.25 -11.98 11.72
C ASP A 170 1.23 -11.31 10.75
N PHE A 171 0.72 -10.64 9.71
CA PHE A 171 1.55 -9.89 8.76
C PHE A 171 2.49 -8.88 9.43
N ILE A 172 1.98 -8.10 10.39
CA ILE A 172 2.79 -7.13 11.14
C ILE A 172 3.88 -7.84 11.95
N GLN A 173 3.52 -8.88 12.69
CA GLN A 173 4.48 -9.61 13.52
C GLN A 173 5.60 -10.23 12.68
N LYS A 174 5.26 -10.83 11.54
CA LYS A 174 6.23 -11.42 10.61
C LYS A 174 7.11 -10.35 9.96
N ARG A 175 6.54 -9.21 9.57
CA ARG A 175 7.29 -8.05 9.05
C ARG A 175 8.30 -7.55 10.09
N GLU A 176 7.87 -7.32 11.32
CA GLU A 176 8.73 -6.84 12.40
C GLU A 176 9.87 -7.83 12.72
N ALA A 177 9.57 -9.12 12.79
CA ALA A 177 10.57 -10.16 13.00
C ALA A 177 11.58 -10.23 11.83
N TYR A 178 11.09 -10.13 10.59
CA TYR A 178 11.93 -10.08 9.39
C TYR A 178 12.86 -8.87 9.41
N MET A 179 12.34 -7.67 9.71
CA MET A 179 13.12 -6.44 9.78
C MET A 179 14.18 -6.50 10.88
N ALA A 180 13.83 -7.03 12.06
CA ALA A 180 14.77 -7.21 13.16
C ALA A 180 15.93 -8.14 12.77
N ARG A 181 15.63 -9.25 12.07
CA ARG A 181 16.65 -10.17 11.53
C ARG A 181 17.56 -9.48 10.52
N MET A 182 16.99 -8.73 9.58
CA MET A 182 17.75 -7.98 8.57
C MET A 182 18.71 -6.97 9.20
N ILE A 183 18.26 -6.23 10.22
CA ILE A 183 19.09 -5.28 10.97
C ILE A 183 20.25 -6.01 11.68
N GLU A 184 19.96 -7.15 12.31
CA GLU A 184 20.97 -7.95 13.00
C GLU A 184 22.02 -8.52 12.04
N ASP A 185 21.61 -9.03 10.88
CA ASP A 185 22.53 -9.54 9.87
C ASP A 185 23.42 -8.43 9.29
N GLN A 186 22.89 -7.22 9.11
CA GLN A 186 23.69 -6.06 8.72
C GLN A 186 24.69 -5.66 9.81
N ARG A 187 24.31 -5.68 11.09
CA ARG A 187 25.23 -5.42 12.20
C ARG A 187 26.37 -6.44 12.24
N LYS A 188 26.07 -7.73 12.02
CA LYS A 188 27.11 -8.78 11.91
C LYS A 188 28.06 -8.57 10.74
N GLN A 189 27.60 -7.92 9.67
CA GLN A 189 28.42 -7.52 8.53
C GLN A 189 29.21 -6.22 8.78
N GLY A 190 29.16 -5.66 9.99
CA GLY A 190 29.87 -4.43 10.35
C GLY A 190 29.16 -3.14 9.93
N VAL A 191 27.90 -3.21 9.49
CA VAL A 191 27.11 -2.03 9.13
C VAL A 191 26.51 -1.39 10.38
N VAL A 192 26.76 -0.09 10.57
CA VAL A 192 26.13 0.69 11.63
C VAL A 192 24.70 1.05 11.21
N VAL A 193 23.72 0.40 11.83
CA VAL A 193 22.30 0.71 11.62
C VAL A 193 21.85 1.76 12.64
N LEU A 194 21.63 3.00 12.18
CA LEU A 194 21.00 4.06 12.97
C LEU A 194 19.47 3.86 12.94
N THR A 195 18.88 3.66 14.12
CA THR A 195 17.42 3.65 14.31
C THR A 195 16.99 5.07 14.64
N LEU A 196 16.19 5.69 13.76
CA LEU A 196 15.61 7.02 13.96
C LEU A 196 14.25 6.92 14.66
#